data_AF-A0A6A6MXS4-F1
#
_entry.id   AF-A0A6A6MXS4-F1
#
_cell.length_a   1.000
_cell.length_b   1.000
_cell.length_c   1.000
_cell.angle_alpha   90.00
_cell.angle_beta   90.00
_cell.angle_gamma   90.00
#
_symmetry.space_group_name_H-M   'P 1'
#
loop_
_entity.id
_entity.type
_entity.pdbx_description
1 polymer ?
#
loop_
_entity_poly.entity_id
_entity_poly.type
_entity_poly.pdbx_seq_one_letter_code
_entity_poly.pdbx_strand_id
1 'polypeptide(L)'
;MASRVVFLSFVVFSFSSVLASDPSSLQDFCVADANNTALVNGFACKDPKMVQADDFSFSGLHLPGNTSNPVGSKVTLINVAKIPGLNTLGVSLARIDYAPWGINPPHYHPRASEIFTVIKGSLEVGFVTSNPENRFITKILHQGDVFVFPAGLIHFQRNLGTGLHLPFQV
;
A
#
# COMPACT_ATOMS: atom_id res chain seq x y z
N MET A 1 14.25 29.85 -40.40
CA MET A 1 13.06 29.69 -39.53
C MET A 1 12.61 28.24 -39.42
N ALA A 2 12.50 27.48 -40.53
CA ALA A 2 12.09 26.06 -40.50
C ALA A 2 12.91 25.15 -39.57
N SER A 3 14.23 25.31 -39.51
CA SER A 3 15.10 24.51 -38.61
C SER A 3 14.81 24.71 -37.11
N ARG A 4 14.42 25.93 -36.69
CA ARG A 4 14.04 26.19 -35.29
C ARG A 4 12.67 25.59 -34.95
N VAL A 5 11.74 25.60 -35.90
CA VAL A 5 10.42 24.98 -35.75
C VAL A 5 10.58 23.45 -35.64
N VAL A 6 11.37 22.83 -36.52
CA VAL A 6 11.66 21.38 -36.47
C VAL A 6 12.32 20.99 -35.14
N PHE A 7 13.26 21.79 -34.65
CA PHE A 7 13.93 21.52 -33.37
C PHE A 7 12.96 21.63 -32.17
N LEU A 8 12.10 22.65 -32.14
CA LEU A 8 11.05 22.79 -31.13
C LEU A 8 10.05 21.62 -31.18
N SER A 9 9.67 21.14 -32.36
CA SER A 9 8.81 19.96 -32.52
C SER A 9 9.45 18.69 -31.93
N PHE A 10 10.75 18.48 -32.13
CA PHE A 10 11.48 17.34 -31.55
C PHE A 10 11.56 17.41 -30.02
N VAL A 11 11.73 18.60 -29.44
CA VAL A 11 11.79 18.79 -27.98
C VAL A 11 10.43 18.51 -27.33
N VAL A 12 9.32 18.91 -27.96
CA VAL A 12 7.95 18.65 -27.44
C VAL A 12 7.61 17.15 -27.48
N PHE A 13 8.07 16.40 -28.50
CA PHE A 13 7.88 14.94 -28.57
C PHE A 13 8.77 14.14 -27.59
N SER A 14 9.79 14.76 -27.00
CA SER A 14 10.72 14.08 -26.08
C SER A 14 10.27 14.09 -24.62
N PHE A 15 9.17 14.79 -24.30
CA PHE A 15 8.60 14.82 -22.95
C PHE A 15 7.65 13.63 -22.73
N SER A 16 8.23 12.47 -22.43
CA SER A 16 7.47 11.33 -21.90
C SER A 16 7.27 11.53 -20.40
N SER A 17 6.07 11.89 -19.97
CA SER A 17 5.72 11.84 -18.55
C SER A 17 5.60 10.37 -18.12
N VAL A 18 6.56 9.89 -17.33
CA VAL A 18 6.46 8.57 -16.70
C VAL A 18 5.59 8.71 -15.47
N LEU A 19 4.37 8.17 -15.52
CA LEU A 19 3.51 8.01 -14.36
C LEU A 19 3.86 6.67 -13.70
N ALA A 20 4.45 6.71 -12.51
CA ALA A 20 4.86 5.52 -11.74
C ALA A 20 3.81 5.10 -10.69
N SER A 21 2.64 5.74 -10.70
CA SER A 21 1.48 5.37 -9.89
C SER A 21 0.55 4.42 -10.64
N ASP A 22 -0.38 3.79 -9.93
CA ASP A 22 -1.43 3.01 -10.56
C ASP A 22 -2.23 3.87 -11.56
N PRO A 23 -2.50 3.36 -12.78
CA PRO A 23 -3.35 4.05 -13.75
C PRO A 23 -4.77 4.24 -13.21
N SER A 24 -5.42 5.34 -13.58
CA SER A 24 -6.85 5.52 -13.29
C SER A 24 -7.68 4.45 -14.01
N SER A 25 -8.74 3.96 -13.36
CA SER A 25 -9.67 3.03 -13.99
C SER A 25 -10.36 3.68 -15.19
N LEU A 26 -10.57 2.90 -16.25
CA LEU A 26 -11.25 3.32 -17.48
C LEU A 26 -12.72 2.85 -17.52
N GLN A 27 -13.16 2.12 -16.50
CA GLN A 27 -14.51 1.58 -16.35
C GLN A 27 -14.86 1.42 -14.87
N ASP A 28 -16.09 1.00 -14.56
CA ASP A 28 -16.54 0.85 -13.16
C ASP A 28 -15.72 -0.19 -12.39
N PHE A 29 -15.36 -1.31 -13.01
CA PHE A 29 -14.53 -2.35 -12.41
C PHE A 29 -13.80 -3.20 -13.46
N CYS A 30 -12.69 -3.82 -13.07
CA CYS A 30 -11.97 -4.82 -13.83
C CYS A 30 -11.43 -5.88 -12.87
N VAL A 31 -12.23 -6.87 -12.50
CA VAL A 31 -11.82 -7.95 -11.58
C VAL A 31 -10.66 -8.74 -12.18
N ALA A 32 -9.56 -8.91 -11.46
CA ALA A 32 -8.40 -9.66 -11.95
C ALA A 32 -8.76 -11.11 -12.31
N ASP A 33 -8.42 -11.53 -13.52
CA ASP A 33 -8.55 -12.91 -14.00
C ASP A 33 -7.26 -13.70 -13.75
N ALA A 34 -7.26 -14.53 -12.70
CA ALA A 34 -6.12 -15.35 -12.33
C ALA A 34 -5.82 -16.49 -13.33
N ASN A 35 -6.77 -16.84 -14.20
CA ASN A 35 -6.59 -17.91 -15.19
C ASN A 35 -6.09 -17.39 -16.54
N ASN A 36 -5.97 -16.07 -16.70
CA ASN A 36 -5.51 -15.46 -17.93
C ASN A 36 -3.98 -15.54 -18.04
N THR A 37 -3.47 -15.88 -19.23
CA THR A 37 -2.03 -16.00 -19.50
C THR A 37 -1.42 -14.73 -20.08
N ALA A 38 -2.23 -13.71 -20.39
CA ALA A 38 -1.74 -12.45 -20.95
C ALA A 38 -0.88 -11.70 -19.92
N LEU A 39 0.29 -11.25 -20.37
CA LEU A 39 1.19 -10.41 -19.57
C LEU A 39 0.90 -8.94 -19.88
N VAL A 40 0.31 -8.25 -18.91
CA VAL A 40 -0.04 -6.82 -18.98
C VAL A 40 0.43 -6.11 -17.71
N ASN A 41 0.44 -4.77 -17.71
CA ASN A 41 0.64 -4.03 -16.48
C ASN A 41 -0.62 -4.19 -15.60
N GLY A 42 -0.49 -4.87 -14.46
CA GLY A 42 -1.63 -5.30 -13.65
C GLY A 42 -2.13 -6.69 -14.06
N PHE A 43 -3.45 -6.84 -14.20
CA PHE A 43 -4.10 -8.11 -14.54
C PHE A 43 -5.15 -7.92 -15.63
N ALA A 44 -5.29 -8.92 -16.50
CA ALA A 44 -6.42 -9.00 -17.40
C ALA A 44 -7.74 -9.09 -16.61
N CYS A 45 -8.84 -8.59 -17.19
CA CYS A 45 -10.14 -8.57 -16.54
C CYS A 45 -10.92 -9.88 -16.78
N LYS A 46 -11.60 -10.37 -15.74
CA LYS A 46 -12.65 -11.39 -15.81
C LYS A 46 -13.83 -10.86 -16.65
N ASP A 47 -14.58 -11.74 -17.31
CA ASP A 47 -15.84 -11.37 -17.98
C ASP A 47 -16.78 -10.65 -16.98
N PRO A 48 -17.18 -9.39 -17.23
CA PRO A 48 -18.06 -8.64 -16.34
C PRO A 48 -19.38 -9.34 -16.01
N LYS A 49 -19.88 -10.22 -16.89
CA LYS A 49 -21.11 -11.00 -16.65
C LYS A 49 -20.93 -12.12 -15.62
N MET A 50 -19.69 -12.51 -15.34
CA MET A 50 -19.32 -13.57 -14.40
C MET A 50 -18.86 -13.03 -13.05
N VAL A 51 -18.82 -11.69 -12.90
CA VAL A 51 -18.39 -11.02 -11.67
C VAL A 51 -19.47 -11.15 -10.59
N GLN A 52 -19.05 -11.43 -9.36
CA GLN A 52 -19.93 -11.57 -8.19
C GLN A 52 -19.42 -10.74 -7.01
N ALA A 53 -20.28 -10.55 -5.99
CA ALA A 53 -19.93 -9.79 -4.79
C ALA A 53 -18.67 -10.34 -4.08
N ASP A 54 -18.48 -11.67 -4.12
CA ASP A 54 -17.33 -12.33 -3.52
C ASP A 54 -16.00 -11.92 -4.17
N ASP A 55 -16.00 -11.47 -5.43
CA ASP A 55 -14.80 -10.95 -6.11
C ASP A 55 -14.29 -9.64 -5.46
N PHE A 56 -15.14 -8.94 -4.70
CA PHE A 56 -14.86 -7.66 -4.03
C PHE A 56 -14.72 -7.77 -2.51
N SER A 57 -14.81 -8.98 -1.94
CA SER A 57 -14.89 -9.15 -0.50
C SER A 57 -13.73 -9.99 0.05
N PHE A 58 -13.35 -9.72 1.30
CA PHE A 58 -12.47 -10.58 2.07
C PHE A 58 -12.98 -10.67 3.50
N SER A 59 -13.06 -11.90 4.01
CA SER A 59 -13.43 -12.19 5.40
C SER A 59 -12.23 -12.70 6.18
N GLY A 60 -12.18 -12.38 7.47
CA GLY A 60 -11.14 -12.90 8.39
C GLY A 60 -10.27 -11.82 9.02
N LEU A 61 -10.37 -10.56 8.59
CA LEU A 61 -9.64 -9.45 9.22
C LEU A 61 -10.04 -9.18 10.67
N HIS A 62 -11.10 -9.78 11.20
CA HIS A 62 -11.45 -9.70 12.62
C HIS A 62 -10.55 -10.60 13.50
N LEU A 63 -9.91 -11.60 12.91
CA LEU A 63 -9.02 -12.52 13.61
C LEU A 63 -7.60 -11.93 13.68
N PRO A 64 -6.96 -11.95 14.86
CA PRO A 64 -5.58 -11.49 14.98
C PRO A 64 -4.61 -12.47 14.30
N GLY A 65 -3.59 -11.91 13.65
CA GLY A 65 -2.47 -12.67 13.13
C GLY A 65 -1.58 -13.27 14.23
N ASN A 66 -0.88 -14.36 13.90
CA ASN A 66 0.05 -14.98 14.84
C ASN A 66 1.35 -14.15 15.01
N THR A 67 1.49 -13.51 16.15
CA THR A 67 2.65 -12.68 16.53
C THR A 67 3.74 -13.44 17.29
N SER A 68 3.62 -14.77 17.46
CA SER A 68 4.66 -15.61 18.06
C SER A 68 5.79 -15.89 17.07
N ASN A 69 6.53 -14.84 16.72
CA ASN A 69 7.65 -14.86 15.79
C ASN A 69 8.74 -13.85 16.22
N PRO A 70 9.96 -13.88 15.66
CA PRO A 70 11.08 -13.07 16.15
C PRO A 70 10.87 -11.55 16.12
N VAL A 71 10.03 -11.04 15.22
CA VAL A 71 9.74 -9.61 15.13
C VAL A 71 8.52 -9.22 15.99
N GLY A 72 7.78 -10.19 16.52
CA GLY A 72 6.63 -9.94 17.37
C GLY A 72 5.47 -9.23 16.64
N SER A 73 5.40 -9.30 15.32
CA SER A 73 4.33 -8.69 14.54
C SER A 73 3.86 -9.60 13.40
N LYS A 74 2.66 -9.37 12.88
CA LYS A 74 2.11 -10.13 11.75
C LYS A 74 1.35 -9.23 10.81
N VAL A 75 1.89 -9.04 9.61
CA VAL A 75 1.20 -8.40 8.48
C VAL A 75 0.28 -9.41 7.78
N THR A 76 -0.98 -9.03 7.61
CA THR A 76 -2.02 -9.70 6.84
C THR A 76 -2.41 -8.79 5.68
N LEU A 77 -1.81 -9.04 4.51
CA LEU A 77 -2.01 -8.24 3.30
C LEU A 77 -3.32 -8.58 2.59
N ILE A 78 -4.07 -7.56 2.21
CA ILE A 78 -5.29 -7.60 1.41
C ILE A 78 -5.05 -6.78 0.13
N ASN A 79 -4.39 -7.42 -0.82
CA ASN A 79 -4.11 -6.87 -2.14
C ASN A 79 -4.98 -7.55 -3.21
N VAL A 80 -4.74 -7.23 -4.47
CA VAL A 80 -5.44 -7.83 -5.63
C VAL A 80 -5.42 -9.36 -5.68
N ALA A 81 -4.41 -10.01 -5.09
CA ALA A 81 -4.38 -11.47 -5.00
C ALA A 81 -5.33 -12.04 -3.94
N LYS A 82 -5.82 -11.21 -3.00
CA LYS A 82 -6.83 -11.59 -1.99
C LYS A 82 -8.23 -11.07 -2.32
N ILE A 83 -8.32 -9.88 -2.92
CA ILE A 83 -9.56 -9.31 -3.45
C ILE A 83 -9.31 -8.96 -4.92
N PRO A 84 -9.66 -9.86 -5.86
CA PRO A 84 -9.46 -9.63 -7.30
C PRO A 84 -10.12 -8.35 -7.83
N GLY A 85 -11.21 -7.91 -7.20
CA GLY A 85 -11.89 -6.65 -7.50
C GLY A 85 -11.09 -5.38 -7.21
N LEU A 86 -9.96 -5.45 -6.50
CA LEU A 86 -9.06 -4.30 -6.30
C LEU A 86 -8.27 -3.91 -7.56
N ASN A 87 -8.23 -4.77 -8.57
CA ASN A 87 -7.50 -4.48 -9.80
C ASN A 87 -8.06 -3.20 -10.46
N THR A 88 -7.15 -2.33 -10.91
CA THR A 88 -7.41 -0.98 -11.47
C THR A 88 -7.94 0.09 -10.50
N LEU A 89 -8.20 -0.23 -9.23
CA LEU A 89 -8.81 0.72 -8.27
C LEU A 89 -7.80 1.58 -7.48
N GLY A 90 -6.50 1.30 -7.59
CA GLY A 90 -5.45 2.12 -6.97
C GLY A 90 -5.40 2.06 -5.44
N VAL A 91 -6.05 1.07 -4.82
CA VAL A 91 -6.10 0.90 -3.36
C VAL A 91 -5.79 -0.55 -2.96
N SER A 92 -5.24 -0.70 -1.76
CA SER A 92 -5.03 -1.99 -1.11
C SER A 92 -5.07 -1.80 0.40
N LEU A 93 -5.19 -2.90 1.13
CA LEU A 93 -5.35 -2.88 2.58
C LEU A 93 -4.34 -3.85 3.22
N ALA A 94 -3.95 -3.60 4.46
CA ALA A 94 -3.29 -4.57 5.32
C ALA A 94 -3.79 -4.40 6.76
N ARG A 95 -3.81 -5.51 7.49
CA ARG A 95 -3.89 -5.53 8.95
C ARG A 95 -2.56 -5.95 9.52
N ILE A 96 -2.10 -5.32 10.59
CA ILE A 96 -0.83 -5.67 11.22
C ILE A 96 -1.03 -5.85 12.72
N ASP A 97 -0.88 -7.06 13.24
CA ASP A 97 -0.98 -7.35 14.69
C ASP A 97 0.38 -7.31 15.37
N TYR A 98 0.49 -6.83 16.63
CA TYR A 98 1.77 -6.68 17.34
C TYR A 98 1.67 -7.26 18.76
N ALA A 99 2.58 -8.16 19.09
CA ALA A 99 2.87 -8.55 20.47
C ALA A 99 3.44 -7.36 21.26
N PRO A 100 3.47 -7.45 22.60
CA PRO A 100 4.33 -6.60 23.42
C PRO A 100 5.74 -6.50 22.84
N TRP A 101 6.28 -5.30 22.71
CA TRP A 101 7.60 -5.03 22.10
C TRP A 101 7.77 -5.44 20.63
N GLY A 102 6.70 -5.87 19.97
CA GLY A 102 6.70 -6.22 18.55
C GLY A 102 7.04 -5.03 17.66
N ILE A 103 7.67 -5.31 16.53
CA ILE A 103 8.09 -4.33 15.52
C ILE A 103 7.65 -4.80 14.13
N ASN A 104 7.19 -3.86 13.31
CA ASN A 104 7.25 -4.00 11.87
C ASN A 104 8.52 -3.24 11.44
N PRO A 105 9.58 -3.97 11.06
CA PRO A 105 10.92 -3.41 10.92
C PRO A 105 10.98 -2.33 9.85
N PRO A 106 12.07 -1.53 9.80
CA PRO A 106 12.26 -0.54 8.74
C PRO A 106 12.06 -1.12 7.34
N HIS A 107 11.09 -0.60 6.60
CA HIS A 107 10.71 -1.01 5.24
C HIS A 107 10.19 0.18 4.44
N TYR A 108 9.87 -0.01 3.16
CA TYR A 108 9.28 1.02 2.30
C TYR A 108 8.36 0.40 1.25
N HIS A 109 7.42 1.21 0.75
CA HIS A 109 6.55 0.85 -0.36
C HIS A 109 6.98 1.63 -1.61
N PRO A 110 7.50 0.98 -2.67
CA PRO A 110 8.09 1.68 -3.80
C PRO A 110 7.09 2.45 -4.67
N ARG A 111 5.79 2.16 -4.55
CA ARG A 111 4.75 2.67 -5.47
C ARG A 111 3.48 3.17 -4.79
N ALA A 112 3.45 3.24 -3.45
CA ALA A 112 2.25 3.63 -2.72
C ALA A 112 2.63 4.43 -1.47
N SER A 113 1.82 5.45 -1.15
CA SER A 113 1.80 6.02 0.20
C SER A 113 0.92 5.13 1.09
N GLU A 114 1.18 5.14 2.39
CA GLU A 114 0.38 4.40 3.37
C GLU A 114 -0.32 5.40 4.29
N ILE A 115 -1.62 5.22 4.48
CA ILE A 115 -2.36 5.87 5.57
C ILE A 115 -2.50 4.85 6.69
N PHE A 116 -2.25 5.30 7.91
CA PHE A 116 -2.16 4.44 9.07
C PHE A 116 -3.16 4.96 10.15
N THR A 117 -4.34 4.33 10.41
CA THR A 117 -5.19 4.44 11.66
C THR A 117 -5.11 3.35 12.79
N VAL A 118 -4.77 3.70 14.05
CA VAL A 118 -4.68 2.71 15.18
C VAL A 118 -6.06 2.26 15.64
N ILE A 119 -6.34 0.96 15.56
CA ILE A 119 -7.63 0.39 15.99
C ILE A 119 -7.67 0.05 17.50
N LYS A 120 -6.55 -0.37 18.10
CA LYS A 120 -6.44 -0.67 19.54
C LYS A 120 -5.01 -0.56 20.05
N GLY A 121 -4.85 0.01 21.24
CA GLY A 121 -3.56 0.18 21.92
C GLY A 121 -2.84 1.45 21.48
N SER A 122 -1.51 1.45 21.61
CA SER A 122 -0.62 2.52 21.16
C SER A 122 0.61 2.00 20.39
N LEU A 123 1.08 2.76 19.41
CA LEU A 123 2.26 2.43 18.61
C LEU A 123 3.17 3.64 18.47
N GLU A 124 4.47 3.43 18.60
CA GLU A 124 5.47 4.33 18.04
C GLU A 124 5.54 4.10 16.54
N VAL A 125 5.47 5.17 15.75
CA VAL A 125 5.61 5.12 14.31
C VAL A 125 6.58 6.20 13.85
N GLY A 126 7.23 5.98 12.71
CA GLY A 126 7.99 7.04 12.10
C GLY A 126 8.59 6.68 10.75
N PHE A 127 9.10 7.70 10.07
CA PHE A 127 9.79 7.58 8.78
C PHE A 127 11.00 8.51 8.72
N VAL A 128 11.88 8.25 7.76
CA VAL A 128 13.09 9.02 7.51
C VAL A 128 12.97 9.74 6.17
N THR A 129 13.23 11.05 6.14
CA THR A 129 13.26 11.82 4.88
C THR A 129 14.44 11.40 4.00
N SER A 130 14.40 11.69 2.71
CA SER A 130 15.49 11.39 1.80
C SER A 130 16.76 12.22 2.09
N ASN A 131 17.87 11.81 1.49
CA ASN A 131 19.11 12.59 1.39
C ASN A 131 18.80 14.04 0.94
N PRO A 132 19.46 15.06 1.51
CA PRO A 132 20.60 14.98 2.46
C PRO A 132 20.24 14.93 3.93
N GLU A 133 19.03 15.32 4.29
CA GLU A 133 18.69 15.55 5.70
C GLU A 133 18.59 14.26 6.50
N ASN A 134 18.09 13.18 5.89
CA ASN A 134 17.83 11.91 6.57
C ASN A 134 17.12 12.11 7.92
N ARG A 135 16.18 13.06 7.95
CA ARG A 135 15.54 13.51 9.19
C ARG A 135 14.54 12.46 9.64
N PHE A 136 14.63 12.07 10.89
CA PHE A 136 13.68 11.16 11.51
C PHE A 136 12.43 11.91 12.01
N ILE A 137 11.26 11.51 11.53
CA ILE A 137 9.95 12.04 11.93
C ILE A 137 9.20 10.91 12.64
N THR A 138 8.82 11.13 13.89
CA THR A 138 8.22 10.09 14.75
C THR A 138 7.05 10.62 15.59
N LYS A 139 6.14 9.73 15.97
CA LYS A 139 4.99 10.00 16.82
C LYS A 139 4.58 8.73 17.58
N ILE A 140 4.08 8.89 18.80
CA ILE A 140 3.30 7.85 19.48
C ILE A 140 1.83 8.07 19.14
N LEU A 141 1.23 7.10 18.47
CA LEU A 141 -0.19 7.04 18.14
C LEU A 141 -0.95 6.24 19.20
N HIS A 142 -2.15 6.68 19.52
CA HIS A 142 -3.13 5.97 20.36
C HIS A 142 -4.32 5.53 19.52
N GLN A 143 -5.22 4.75 20.12
CA GLN A 143 -6.45 4.31 19.45
C GLN A 143 -7.21 5.49 18.82
N GLY A 144 -7.51 5.36 17.53
CA GLY A 144 -8.17 6.37 16.70
C GLY A 144 -7.23 7.34 16.00
N ASP A 145 -5.96 7.43 16.41
CA ASP A 145 -4.99 8.33 15.77
C ASP A 145 -4.59 7.83 14.37
N VAL A 146 -4.33 8.79 13.48
CA VAL A 146 -3.93 8.55 12.08
C VAL A 146 -2.54 9.12 11.81
N PHE A 147 -1.76 8.45 10.97
CA PHE A 147 -0.45 8.89 10.48
C PHE A 147 -0.28 8.53 9.01
N VAL A 148 0.52 9.28 8.26
CA VAL A 148 0.73 9.04 6.81
C VAL A 148 2.21 8.81 6.55
N PHE A 149 2.53 7.74 5.83
CA PHE A 149 3.86 7.45 5.31
C PHE A 149 3.92 7.80 3.81
N PRO A 150 4.76 8.76 3.40
CA PRO A 150 4.93 9.08 1.99
C PRO A 150 5.52 7.92 1.19
N ALA A 151 5.09 7.79 -0.07
CA ALA A 151 5.59 6.77 -0.98
C ALA A 151 7.13 6.76 -1.06
N GLY A 152 7.71 5.57 -1.00
CA GLY A 152 9.15 5.35 -1.15
C GLY A 152 10.01 5.71 0.08
N LEU A 153 9.44 6.29 1.15
CA LEU A 153 10.22 6.60 2.35
C LEU A 153 10.29 5.40 3.31
N ILE A 154 11.48 5.21 3.89
CA ILE A 154 11.73 4.17 4.88
C ILE A 154 10.97 4.52 6.15
N HIS A 155 10.15 3.59 6.64
CA HIS A 155 9.33 3.75 7.82
C HIS A 155 9.24 2.45 8.63
N PHE A 156 8.76 2.58 9.87
CA PHE A 156 8.63 1.48 10.83
C PHE A 156 7.46 1.74 11.78
N GLN A 157 7.04 0.70 12.48
CA GLN A 157 6.15 0.81 13.63
C GLN A 157 6.60 -0.13 14.75
N ARG A 158 6.44 0.29 16.00
CA ARG A 158 6.85 -0.47 17.19
C ARG A 158 5.81 -0.35 18.31
N ASN A 159 5.50 -1.47 18.95
CA ASN A 159 4.73 -1.50 20.18
C ASN A 159 5.67 -1.22 21.38
N LEU A 160 5.35 -0.20 22.18
CA LEU A 160 6.15 0.23 23.35
C LEU A 160 5.73 -0.40 24.69
N GLY A 161 4.69 -1.25 24.74
CA GLY A 161 4.07 -1.71 25.98
C GLY A 161 4.05 -3.22 26.21
N THR A 162 3.63 -3.62 27.42
CA THR A 162 3.46 -5.01 27.91
C THR A 162 2.10 -5.66 27.58
N GLY A 163 1.16 -4.91 27.01
CA GLY A 163 -0.18 -5.42 26.65
C GLY A 163 -0.27 -5.97 25.23
N LEU A 164 -1.21 -6.88 24.98
CA LEU A 164 -1.54 -7.30 23.61
C LEU A 164 -2.24 -6.15 22.88
N HIS A 165 -1.56 -5.57 21.89
CA HIS A 165 -2.07 -4.46 21.10
C HIS A 165 -2.56 -5.01 19.76
N LEU A 166 -3.77 -4.65 19.34
CA LEU A 166 -4.29 -5.02 18.03
C LEU A 166 -4.27 -3.79 17.12
N PRO A 167 -3.18 -3.51 16.42
CA PRO A 167 -3.28 -2.67 15.24
C PRO A 167 -3.72 -3.62 14.08
N PHE A 168 -4.21 -3.24 12.90
CA PHE A 168 -4.33 -1.97 12.22
C PHE A 168 -5.16 -2.15 10.93
N GLN A 169 -5.50 -1.08 10.22
CA GLN A 169 -6.07 -1.06 8.86
C GLN A 169 -5.29 -0.04 7.98
N VAL A 170 -4.69 -0.46 6.85
CA VAL A 170 -4.13 0.41 5.77
C VAL A 170 -5.25 1.06 4.94
#